data_AF-A0A2U1PB54-F1
#
_entry.id   AF-A0A2U1PB54-F1
#
_cell.length_a   1.000
_cell.length_b   1.000
_cell.length_c   1.000
_cell.angle_alpha   90.00
_cell.angle_beta   90.00
_cell.angle_gamma   90.00
#
_symmetry.space_group_name_H-M   'P 1'
#
loop_
_entity.id
_entity.type
_entity.pdbx_description
1 polymer ?
#
loop_
_entity_poly.entity_id
_entity_poly.type
_entity_poly.pdbx_seq_one_letter_code
_entity_poly.pdbx_strand_id
1 'polypeptide(L)'
;MSINEDDWELINDDGFVYKRLKRHNQTPTFSQPPPPPDPLAQAQAQRKRKKTILLNLKNKYQKEISQWEHLSNTLTALQNKPPVTVPLVVQNQSGVGSPESSSDNGFRELADKVLAQLEAQEATINEVSRLCDTVEALCDAEEQRLKEPLFDLPIWEPSCEELMTSLQTEE
;
A
#
# COMPACT_ATOMS: atom_id res chain seq x y z
N MET A 1 -34.16 26.18 -21.99
CA MET A 1 -34.88 25.02 -21.44
C MET A 1 -35.07 25.28 -19.96
N SER A 2 -36.29 25.57 -19.53
CA SER A 2 -36.57 25.76 -18.10
C SER A 2 -36.69 24.38 -17.47
N ILE A 3 -35.79 24.06 -16.54
CA ILE A 3 -35.84 22.82 -15.74
C ILE A 3 -36.86 23.06 -14.63
N ASN A 4 -37.93 22.28 -14.61
CA ASN A 4 -38.97 22.35 -13.59
C ASN A 4 -38.63 21.47 -12.39
N GLU A 5 -39.22 21.73 -11.23
CA GLU A 5 -38.96 20.93 -10.01
C GLU A 5 -39.37 19.45 -10.17
N ASP A 6 -40.36 19.18 -11.02
CA ASP A 6 -40.80 17.83 -11.40
C ASP A 6 -39.76 17.01 -12.19
N ASP A 7 -38.70 17.65 -12.71
CA ASP A 7 -37.65 17.00 -13.48
C ASP A 7 -36.61 16.29 -12.59
N TRP A 8 -36.69 16.46 -11.27
CA TRP A 8 -35.78 15.82 -10.32
C TRP A 8 -36.41 14.55 -9.72
N GLU A 9 -35.60 13.51 -9.54
CA GLU A 9 -35.96 12.30 -8.81
C GLU A 9 -35.06 12.10 -7.58
N LEU A 10 -35.63 11.58 -6.49
CA LEU A 10 -34.91 11.22 -5.28
C LEU A 10 -34.37 9.79 -5.43
N ILE A 11 -33.06 9.59 -5.25
CA ILE A 11 -32.44 8.27 -5.22
C ILE A 11 -31.80 8.04 -3.87
N ASN A 12 -32.00 6.82 -3.37
CA ASN A 12 -31.27 6.28 -2.24
C ASN A 12 -30.22 5.30 -2.77
N ASP A 13 -28.95 5.66 -2.62
CA ASP A 13 -27.81 4.81 -2.98
C ASP A 13 -26.98 4.56 -1.70
N ASP A 14 -26.93 3.32 -1.25
CA ASP A 14 -26.24 2.89 -0.03
C ASP A 14 -26.53 3.74 1.23
N GLY A 15 -27.76 4.25 1.38
CA GLY A 15 -28.19 5.04 2.54
C GLY A 15 -28.04 6.55 2.36
N PHE A 16 -27.47 7.02 1.26
CA PHE A 16 -27.40 8.43 0.89
C PHE A 16 -28.56 8.79 -0.04
N VAL A 17 -29.33 9.81 0.35
CA VAL A 17 -30.47 10.31 -0.41
C VAL A 17 -30.09 11.60 -1.12
N TYR A 18 -30.11 11.61 -2.46
CA TYR A 18 -29.83 12.80 -3.27
C TYR A 18 -30.83 12.98 -4.41
N LYS A 19 -30.99 14.24 -4.85
CA LYS A 19 -31.78 14.62 -6.03
C LYS A 19 -30.91 14.49 -7.28
N ARG A 20 -31.38 13.79 -8.32
CA ARG A 20 -30.75 13.83 -9.66
C ARG A 20 -31.78 14.18 -10.73
N LEU A 21 -31.32 14.80 -11.81
CA LEU A 21 -32.16 15.12 -12.96
C LEU A 21 -32.58 13.81 -13.67
N LYS A 22 -33.88 13.66 -13.92
CA LYS A 22 -34.45 12.52 -14.64
C LYS A 22 -33.82 12.44 -16.03
N ARG A 23 -33.27 11.27 -16.37
CA ARG A 23 -32.78 11.04 -17.74
C ARG A 23 -33.99 10.92 -18.65
N HIS A 24 -34.17 11.88 -19.56
CA HIS A 24 -35.17 11.80 -20.62
C HIS A 24 -34.72 10.70 -21.60
N ASN A 25 -35.14 9.46 -21.34
CA ASN A 25 -34.97 8.37 -22.29
C ASN A 25 -35.84 8.71 -23.51
N GLN A 26 -35.22 9.19 -24.58
CA GLN A 26 -35.86 9.17 -25.89
C GLN A 26 -36.18 7.71 -26.22
N THR A 27 -37.45 7.38 -26.16
CA THR A 27 -38.03 6.06 -26.42
C THR A 27 -37.71 5.63 -27.86
N PRO A 28 -36.98 4.52 -28.11
CA PRO A 28 -37.23 3.73 -29.30
C PRO A 28 -38.35 2.75 -28.94
N THR A 29 -39.46 2.88 -29.65
CA THR A 29 -40.43 1.84 -30.02
C THR A 29 -40.40 0.54 -29.21
N PHE A 30 -41.46 0.35 -28.40
CA PHE A 30 -42.04 -0.93 -27.95
C PHE A 30 -41.15 -2.17 -28.14
N SER A 31 -40.23 -2.38 -27.21
CA SER A 31 -39.99 -3.74 -26.69
C SER A 31 -40.32 -3.71 -25.22
N GLN A 32 -41.26 -4.56 -24.83
CA GLN A 32 -41.71 -4.74 -23.46
C GLN A 32 -40.47 -4.93 -22.57
N PRO A 33 -40.30 -4.16 -21.47
CA PRO A 33 -39.19 -4.39 -20.56
C PRO A 33 -39.27 -5.85 -20.08
N PRO A 34 -38.13 -6.58 -20.02
CA PRO A 34 -38.14 -7.95 -19.52
C PRO A 34 -38.80 -7.96 -18.13
N PRO A 35 -39.64 -8.95 -17.82
CA PRO A 35 -40.34 -9.00 -16.56
C PRO A 35 -39.33 -8.84 -15.41
N PRO A 36 -39.63 -8.02 -14.39
CA PRO A 36 -38.73 -7.83 -13.27
C PRO A 36 -38.39 -9.20 -12.69
N PRO A 37 -37.08 -9.54 -12.55
CA PRO A 37 -36.67 -10.80 -11.96
C PRO A 37 -37.32 -10.96 -10.59
N ASP A 38 -37.78 -12.17 -10.27
CA ASP A 38 -38.31 -12.49 -8.94
C ASP A 38 -37.34 -11.94 -7.86
N PRO A 39 -37.80 -11.07 -6.95
CA PRO A 39 -36.97 -10.47 -5.90
C PRO A 39 -36.15 -11.51 -5.12
N LEU A 40 -36.70 -12.72 -4.92
CA LEU A 40 -36.00 -13.82 -4.25
C LEU A 40 -34.84 -14.38 -5.09
N ALA A 41 -35.04 -14.51 -6.41
CA ALA A 41 -34.00 -14.96 -7.33
C ALA A 41 -32.86 -13.92 -7.45
N GLN A 42 -33.19 -12.62 -7.45
CA GLN A 42 -32.20 -11.54 -7.45
C GLN A 42 -31.36 -11.53 -6.16
N ALA A 43 -32.00 -11.64 -4.99
CA ALA A 43 -31.31 -11.70 -3.70
C ALA A 43 -30.38 -12.92 -3.60
N GLN A 44 -30.81 -14.09 -4.10
CA GLN A 44 -29.96 -15.28 -4.15
C GLN A 44 -28.77 -15.11 -5.10
N ALA A 45 -28.96 -14.50 -6.28
CA ALA A 45 -27.89 -14.21 -7.21
C ALA A 45 -26.84 -13.25 -6.61
N GLN A 46 -27.30 -12.20 -5.93
CA GLN A 46 -26.41 -11.28 -5.19
C GLN A 46 -25.63 -12.00 -4.09
N ARG A 47 -26.30 -12.86 -3.30
CA ARG A 47 -25.64 -13.65 -2.25
C ARG A 47 -24.57 -14.58 -2.82
N LYS A 48 -24.85 -15.23 -3.95
CA LYS A 48 -23.87 -16.08 -4.66
C LYS A 48 -22.66 -15.27 -5.12
N ARG A 49 -22.89 -14.10 -5.74
CA ARG A 49 -21.81 -13.19 -6.17
C ARG A 49 -20.93 -12.73 -5.01
N LYS A 50 -21.55 -12.29 -3.90
CA LYS A 50 -20.82 -11.91 -2.68
C LYS A 50 -19.97 -13.07 -2.16
N LYS A 51 -20.55 -14.28 -2.08
CA LYS A 51 -19.83 -15.48 -1.64
C LYS A 51 -18.63 -15.80 -2.53
N THR A 52 -18.77 -15.72 -3.86
CA THR A 52 -17.66 -15.99 -4.77
C THR A 52 -16.55 -14.97 -4.65
N ILE A 53 -16.89 -13.67 -4.50
CA ILE A 53 -15.89 -12.61 -4.32
C ILE A 53 -15.12 -12.82 -3.02
N LEU A 54 -15.82 -13.06 -1.90
CA LEU A 54 -15.19 -13.31 -0.61
C LEU A 54 -14.31 -14.57 -0.62
N LEU A 55 -14.74 -15.63 -1.31
CA LEU A 55 -13.95 -16.85 -1.44
C LEU A 55 -12.68 -16.62 -2.26
N ASN A 56 -12.77 -15.88 -3.36
CA ASN A 56 -11.60 -15.49 -4.16
C ASN A 56 -10.63 -14.63 -3.36
N LEU A 57 -11.15 -13.67 -2.59
CA LEU A 57 -10.35 -12.81 -1.74
C LEU A 57 -9.62 -13.61 -0.66
N LYS A 58 -10.33 -14.51 0.03
CA LYS A 58 -9.73 -15.45 0.98
C LYS A 58 -8.61 -16.26 0.33
N ASN A 59 -8.85 -16.84 -0.84
CA ASN A 59 -7.84 -17.63 -1.55
C ASN A 59 -6.62 -16.80 -1.96
N LYS A 60 -6.81 -15.53 -2.35
CA LYS A 60 -5.71 -14.62 -2.67
C LYS A 60 -4.83 -14.37 -1.44
N TYR A 61 -5.44 -13.95 -0.33
CA TYR A 61 -4.69 -13.68 0.89
C TYR A 61 -4.05 -14.94 1.47
N GLN A 62 -4.71 -16.10 1.38
CA GLN A 62 -4.12 -17.38 1.81
C GLN A 62 -2.82 -17.67 1.05
N LYS A 63 -2.81 -17.49 -0.28
CA LYS A 63 -1.61 -17.70 -1.09
C LYS A 63 -0.51 -16.71 -0.72
N GLU A 64 -0.88 -15.46 -0.52
CA GLU A 64 0.06 -14.40 -0.15
C GLU A 64 0.71 -14.70 1.21
N ILE A 65 -0.08 -15.07 2.22
CA ILE A 65 0.40 -15.50 3.54
C ILE A 65 1.37 -16.67 3.40
N SER A 66 1.03 -17.69 2.62
CA SER A 66 1.94 -18.83 2.41
C SER A 66 3.26 -18.44 1.74
N GLN A 67 3.26 -17.45 0.85
CA GLN A 67 4.48 -16.90 0.25
C GLN A 67 5.31 -16.15 1.29
N TRP A 68 4.68 -15.30 2.10
CA TRP A 68 5.33 -14.57 3.18
C TRP A 68 5.95 -15.52 4.22
N GLU A 69 5.22 -16.58 4.61
CA GLU A 69 5.73 -17.62 5.50
C GLU A 69 6.94 -18.35 4.89
N HIS A 70 6.90 -18.70 3.60
CA HIS A 70 8.02 -19.35 2.93
C HIS A 70 9.27 -18.48 2.88
N LEU A 71 9.11 -17.19 2.54
CA LEU A 71 10.22 -16.23 2.52
C LEU A 71 10.80 -16.02 3.92
N SER A 72 9.93 -15.85 4.93
CA SER A 72 10.34 -15.71 6.32
C SER A 72 11.14 -16.92 6.80
N ASN A 73 10.62 -18.14 6.57
CA ASN A 73 11.32 -19.38 6.91
C ASN A 73 12.67 -19.50 6.20
N THR A 74 12.76 -19.07 4.93
CA THR A 74 14.01 -19.07 4.17
C THR A 74 15.03 -18.11 4.77
N LEU A 75 14.62 -16.89 5.11
CA LEU A 75 15.47 -15.91 5.75
C LEU A 75 15.95 -16.40 7.13
N THR A 76 15.05 -16.96 7.93
CA THR A 76 15.40 -17.55 9.24
C THR A 76 16.35 -18.73 9.07
N ALA A 77 16.19 -19.58 8.05
CA ALA A 77 17.10 -20.69 7.76
C ALA A 77 18.49 -20.20 7.35
N LEU A 78 18.58 -19.10 6.59
CA LEU A 78 19.86 -18.47 6.24
C LEU A 78 20.54 -17.83 7.46
N GLN A 79 19.76 -17.15 8.31
CA GLN A 79 20.27 -16.53 9.54
C GLN A 79 20.76 -17.59 10.55
N ASN A 80 20.05 -18.71 10.65
CA ASN A 80 20.41 -19.80 11.56
C ASN A 80 21.41 -20.79 10.95
N LYS A 81 21.89 -20.57 9.72
CA LYS A 81 22.90 -21.43 9.11
C LYS A 81 24.24 -21.17 9.81
N PRO A 82 24.76 -22.10 10.63
CA PRO A 82 26.06 -21.92 11.24
C PRO A 82 27.13 -21.84 10.13
N PRO A 83 28.24 -21.10 10.34
CA PRO A 83 29.37 -21.15 9.43
C PRO A 83 29.77 -22.61 9.28
N VAL A 84 29.76 -23.11 8.04
CA VAL A 84 30.17 -24.46 7.68
C VAL A 84 31.59 -24.65 8.19
N THR A 85 31.71 -25.30 9.34
CA THR A 85 33.00 -25.79 9.85
C THR A 85 33.32 -26.97 8.96
N VAL A 86 34.13 -26.71 7.93
CA VAL A 86 34.82 -27.77 7.19
C VAL A 86 35.47 -28.70 8.22
N PRO A 87 35.24 -30.02 8.17
CA PRO A 87 35.93 -30.93 9.07
C PRO A 87 37.40 -30.93 8.65
N LEU A 88 38.23 -30.27 9.46
CA LEU A 88 39.66 -30.45 9.44
C LEU A 88 39.93 -31.92 9.77
N VAL A 89 40.12 -32.73 8.73
CA VAL A 89 40.74 -34.05 8.86
C VAL A 89 42.17 -33.78 9.34
N VAL A 90 42.36 -33.80 10.66
CA VAL A 90 43.67 -33.79 11.30
C VAL A 90 44.32 -35.13 10.99
N GLN A 91 45.04 -35.19 9.87
CA GLN A 91 46.00 -36.25 9.63
C GLN A 91 47.32 -35.81 10.25
N ASN A 92 47.58 -36.36 11.43
CA ASN A 92 48.83 -36.29 12.17
C ASN A 92 50.00 -36.70 11.26
N GLN A 93 50.74 -35.75 10.70
CA GLN A 93 52.12 -35.95 10.28
C GLN A 93 52.95 -34.73 10.65
N SER A 94 53.81 -34.97 11.64
CA SER A 94 54.95 -34.17 12.06
C SER A 94 55.66 -33.49 10.88
N GLY A 95 55.70 -32.17 10.91
CA GLY A 95 56.44 -31.36 9.94
C GLY A 95 56.52 -29.91 10.40
N VAL A 96 57.75 -29.51 10.74
CA VAL A 96 58.18 -28.14 11.08
C VAL A 96 57.65 -27.13 10.05
N GLY A 97 57.09 -26.01 10.54
CA GLY A 97 56.85 -24.82 9.73
C GLY A 97 55.60 -24.04 10.14
N SER A 98 55.79 -22.98 10.92
CA SER A 98 54.83 -21.87 10.95
C SER A 98 54.81 -21.21 9.56
N PRO A 99 53.61 -20.88 9.03
CA PRO A 99 53.42 -19.58 8.43
C PRO A 99 52.14 -18.95 8.99
N GLU A 100 52.28 -18.18 10.07
CA GLU A 100 51.32 -17.13 10.43
C GLU A 100 51.37 -16.01 9.38
N SER A 101 50.75 -16.21 8.22
CA SER A 101 50.41 -15.12 7.29
C SER A 101 49.28 -15.42 6.30
N SER A 102 48.79 -16.67 6.23
CA SER A 102 47.76 -17.04 5.24
C SER A 102 46.32 -16.74 5.68
N SER A 103 46.05 -16.59 6.98
CA SER A 103 44.68 -16.42 7.49
C SER A 103 44.17 -14.98 7.40
N ASP A 104 45.07 -14.00 7.40
CA ASP A 104 44.76 -12.56 7.34
C ASP A 104 44.26 -12.14 5.94
N ASN A 105 44.81 -12.76 4.89
CA ASN A 105 44.40 -12.49 3.51
C ASN A 105 42.94 -12.89 3.23
N GLY A 106 42.47 -14.00 3.79
CA GLY A 106 41.08 -14.45 3.61
C GLY A 106 40.07 -13.60 4.37
N PHE A 107 40.44 -13.13 5.57
CA PHE A 107 39.60 -12.20 6.35
C PHE A 107 39.51 -10.83 5.68
N ARG A 108 40.64 -10.32 5.16
CA ARG A 108 40.68 -9.06 4.42
C ARG A 108 39.87 -9.11 3.14
N GLU A 109 39.96 -10.18 2.36
CA GLU A 109 39.14 -10.35 1.14
C GLU A 109 37.64 -10.45 1.46
N LEU A 110 37.27 -11.11 2.56
CA LEU A 110 35.89 -11.17 3.03
C LEU A 110 35.40 -9.78 3.49
N ALA A 111 36.22 -9.04 4.23
CA ALA A 111 35.92 -7.69 4.68
C ALA A 111 35.73 -6.74 3.50
N ASP A 112 36.62 -6.78 2.51
CA ASP A 112 36.52 -5.97 1.28
C ASP A 112 35.24 -6.28 0.49
N LYS A 113 34.84 -7.56 0.41
CA LYS A 113 33.58 -7.98 -0.22
C LYS A 113 32.35 -7.45 0.53
N VAL A 114 32.35 -7.52 1.86
CA VAL A 114 31.25 -7.01 2.69
C VAL A 114 31.16 -5.48 2.57
N LEU A 115 32.30 -4.80 2.52
CA LEU A 115 32.37 -3.35 2.36
C LEU A 115 31.81 -2.93 1.00
N ALA A 116 32.23 -3.58 -0.08
CA ALA A 116 31.69 -3.34 -1.42
C ALA A 116 30.18 -3.61 -1.52
N GLN A 117 29.67 -4.60 -0.79
CA GLN A 117 28.24 -4.89 -0.73
C GLN A 117 27.47 -3.81 0.03
N LEU A 118 28.03 -3.28 1.12
CA LEU A 118 27.44 -2.18 1.88
C LEU A 118 27.41 -0.88 1.09
N GLU A 119 28.49 -0.55 0.37
CA GLU A 119 28.53 0.61 -0.53
C GLU A 119 27.48 0.51 -1.65
N ALA A 120 27.26 -0.68 -2.20
CA ALA A 120 26.18 -0.91 -3.18
C ALA A 120 24.78 -0.80 -2.55
N GLN A 121 24.61 -1.24 -1.30
CA GLN A 121 23.35 -1.12 -0.58
C GLN A 121 23.03 0.33 -0.22
N GLU A 122 24.04 1.14 0.12
CA GLU A 122 23.91 2.57 0.41
C GLU A 122 23.26 3.31 -0.77
N ALA A 123 23.70 3.06 -2.00
CA ALA A 123 23.11 3.67 -3.19
C ALA A 123 21.62 3.33 -3.34
N THR A 124 21.23 2.10 -2.99
CA THR A 124 19.82 1.67 -3.02
C THR A 124 19.00 2.36 -1.94
N ILE A 125 19.54 2.47 -0.72
CA ILE A 125 18.89 3.16 0.40
C ILE A 125 18.69 4.63 0.06
N ASN A 126 19.73 5.30 -0.45
CA ASN A 126 19.66 6.71 -0.83
C ASN A 126 18.61 6.97 -1.91
N GLU A 127 18.49 6.08 -2.90
CA GLU A 127 17.46 6.22 -3.94
C GLU A 127 16.04 6.04 -3.38
N VAL A 128 15.84 5.08 -2.48
CA VAL A 128 14.53 4.91 -1.80
C VAL A 128 14.21 6.10 -0.92
N SER A 129 15.18 6.63 -0.16
CA SER A 129 14.99 7.84 0.65
C SER A 129 14.58 9.04 -0.21
N ARG A 130 15.28 9.26 -1.34
CA ARG A 130 14.95 10.33 -2.28
C ARG A 130 13.53 10.20 -2.85
N LEU A 131 13.08 8.97 -3.12
CA LEU A 131 11.72 8.72 -3.58
C LEU A 131 10.71 9.05 -2.48
N CYS A 132 10.97 8.66 -1.22
CA CYS A 132 10.14 9.01 -0.09
C CYS A 132 10.02 10.54 0.07
N ASP A 133 11.14 11.27 0.02
CA ASP A 133 11.14 12.74 0.12
C ASP A 133 10.30 13.38 -0.99
N THR A 134 10.36 12.83 -2.21
CA THR A 134 9.56 13.30 -3.35
C THR A 134 8.08 13.05 -3.14
N VAL A 135 7.72 11.88 -2.60
CA VAL A 135 6.32 11.53 -2.32
C VAL A 135 5.78 12.38 -1.17
N GLU A 136 6.55 12.59 -0.11
CA GLU A 136 6.20 13.47 1.01
C GLU A 136 5.89 14.89 0.49
N ALA A 137 6.79 15.46 -0.33
CA ALA A 137 6.58 16.79 -0.90
C ALA A 137 5.33 16.89 -1.80
N LEU A 138 4.99 15.82 -2.53
CA LEU A 138 3.76 15.77 -3.32
C LEU A 138 2.52 15.68 -2.45
N CYS A 139 2.57 14.89 -1.38
CA CYS A 139 1.49 14.77 -0.40
C CYS A 139 1.25 16.09 0.32
N ASP A 140 2.32 16.75 0.78
CA ASP A 140 2.27 18.07 1.40
C ASP A 140 1.60 19.07 0.44
N ALA A 141 2.10 19.18 -0.80
CA ALA A 141 1.58 20.12 -1.79
C ALA A 141 0.08 19.92 -2.07
N GLU A 142 -0.38 18.67 -2.17
CA GLU A 142 -1.80 18.36 -2.34
C GLU A 142 -2.61 18.69 -1.08
N GLU A 143 -2.08 18.43 0.11
CA GLU A 143 -2.71 18.81 1.36
C GLU A 143 -2.86 20.33 1.47
N GLN A 144 -1.82 21.10 1.14
CA GLN A 144 -1.89 22.56 1.10
C GLN A 144 -2.89 23.06 0.05
N ARG A 145 -2.93 22.45 -1.13
CA ARG A 145 -3.90 22.77 -2.19
C ARG A 145 -5.35 22.57 -1.73
N LEU A 146 -5.61 21.57 -0.89
CA LEU A 146 -6.94 21.31 -0.32
C LEU A 146 -7.27 22.25 0.85
N LYS A 147 -6.25 22.66 1.62
CA LYS A 147 -6.37 23.57 2.76
C LYS A 147 -6.64 25.02 2.34
N GLU A 148 -5.94 25.53 1.33
CA GLU A 148 -6.08 26.90 0.81
C GLU A 148 -7.54 27.36 0.65
N PRO A 149 -8.42 26.65 -0.09
CA PRO A 149 -9.80 27.10 -0.28
C PRO A 149 -10.66 27.02 0.99
N LEU A 150 -10.25 26.25 2.01
CA LEU A 150 -10.94 26.18 3.30
C LEU A 150 -10.60 27.40 4.17
N PHE A 151 -9.35 27.86 4.09
CA PHE A 151 -8.86 29.01 4.85
C PHE A 151 -9.23 30.36 4.19
N ASP A 152 -9.41 30.39 2.86
CA ASP A 152 -9.86 31.57 2.09
C ASP A 152 -11.37 31.84 2.12
N LEU A 153 -12.14 31.12 2.96
CA LEU A 153 -13.58 31.37 3.04
C LEU A 153 -13.87 32.71 3.77
N PRO A 154 -14.75 33.57 3.21
CA PRO A 154 -15.08 34.88 3.79
C PRO A 154 -15.81 34.81 5.14
N ILE A 155 -16.15 33.60 5.61
CA ILE A 155 -16.69 33.38 6.96
C ILE A 155 -15.62 33.48 8.06
N TRP A 156 -14.33 33.45 7.68
CA TRP A 156 -13.18 33.50 8.59
C TRP A 156 -12.55 34.91 8.65
N GLU A 157 -13.36 35.96 8.85
CA GLU A 157 -12.85 37.29 9.20
C GLU A 157 -12.92 37.43 10.73
N PRO A 158 -11.81 37.37 11.50
CA PRO A 158 -10.38 37.44 11.14
C PRO A 158 -9.79 36.10 10.72
N SER A 159 -8.63 36.15 10.02
CA SER A 159 -8.00 35.00 9.37
C SER A 159 -8.03 33.77 10.27
N CYS A 160 -8.38 32.60 9.73
CA CYS A 160 -8.51 31.37 10.52
C CYS A 160 -7.24 31.11 11.36
N GLU A 161 -6.07 31.54 10.88
CA GLU A 161 -4.80 31.49 11.59
C GLU A 161 -4.75 32.41 12.83
N GLU A 162 -5.26 33.64 12.76
CA GLU A 162 -5.38 34.54 13.92
C GLU A 162 -6.34 34.00 14.99
N LEU A 163 -7.42 33.34 14.57
CA LEU A 163 -8.34 32.66 15.49
C LEU A 163 -7.68 31.45 16.15
N MET A 164 -6.99 30.62 15.37
CA MET A 164 -6.29 29.44 15.87
C MET A 164 -5.14 29.79 16.82
N THR A 165 -4.42 30.88 16.55
CA THR A 165 -3.31 31.36 17.41
C THR A 165 -3.82 32.08 18.68
N SER A 166 -4.95 32.78 18.61
CA SER A 166 -5.62 33.35 19.80
C SER A 166 -6.10 32.27 20.76
N LEU A 167 -6.66 31.17 20.24
CA LEU A 167 -7.10 30.02 21.07
C LEU A 167 -5.94 29.28 21.75
N GLN A 168 -4.72 29.39 21.20
CA GLN A 168 -3.52 28.78 21.78
C GLN A 168 -2.82 29.69 22.80
N THR A 169 -3.22 30.97 22.91
CA THR A 169 -2.60 31.95 23.82
C THR A 169 -3.47 32.35 25.02
N GLU A 170 -4.67 31.78 25.16
CA GLU A 170 -5.46 31.84 26.41
C GLU A 170 -5.00 30.74 27.39
N GLU A 171 -3.88 30.97 28.08
CA GLU A 171 -3.53 30.32 29.36
C GLU A 171 -3.21 31.37 30.44
#